data_AF-D8Q998-F1
#
_entry.id   AF-D8Q998-F1
#
_cell.length_a   1.000
_cell.length_b   1.000
_cell.length_c   1.000
_cell.angle_alpha   90.00
_cell.angle_beta   90.00
_cell.angle_gamma   90.00
#
_symmetry.space_group_name_H-M   'P 1'
#
loop_
_entity.id
_entity.type
_entity.pdbx_description
1 polymer ?
#
loop_
_entity_poly.entity_id
_entity_poly.type
_entity_poly.pdbx_seq_one_letter_code
_entity_poly.pdbx_strand_id
1 'polypeptide(L)'
;ILAQYEIAHDMIVKFVGRDAPFRSCRHKVETTHIMEALSIEDPRFPVDCAEVLRLLRLYGPDGKRLQHPKVIEMMNDDSPPEYNAKPMKRFLRLLKEVDQQYNGQRG
;
A
#
# COMPACT_ATOMS: atom_id res chain seq x y z
N ILE A 1 -7.64 -3.63 -5.70
CA ILE A 1 -6.25 -3.25 -5.27
C ILE A 1 -6.17 -2.72 -3.82
N LEU A 2 -7.09 -1.84 -3.39
CA LEU A 2 -7.07 -1.24 -2.04
C LEU A 2 -7.07 -2.26 -0.90
N ALA A 3 -7.94 -3.28 -0.98
CA ALA A 3 -8.08 -4.30 0.06
C ALA A 3 -6.75 -5.02 0.36
N GLN A 4 -5.89 -5.24 -0.64
CA GLN A 4 -4.57 -5.85 -0.43
C GLN A 4 -3.64 -4.94 0.38
N TYR A 5 -3.68 -3.62 0.15
CA TYR A 5 -2.91 -2.65 0.94
C TYR A 5 -3.42 -2.54 2.37
N GLU A 6 -4.73 -2.51 2.57
CA GLU A 6 -5.35 -2.44 3.89
C GLU A 6 -5.07 -3.70 4.71
N ILE A 7 -5.22 -4.88 4.12
CA ILE A 7 -4.92 -6.15 4.77
C ILE A 7 -3.42 -6.23 5.11
N ALA A 8 -2.53 -5.89 4.17
CA ALA A 8 -1.10 -5.93 4.42
C ALA A 8 -0.69 -4.95 5.53
N HIS A 9 -1.23 -3.73 5.52
CA HIS A 9 -0.95 -2.74 6.56
C HIS A 9 -1.52 -3.15 7.92
N ASP A 10 -2.74 -3.67 7.98
CA ASP A 10 -3.32 -4.16 9.23
C ASP A 10 -2.48 -5.31 9.81
N MET A 11 -2.05 -6.26 8.96
CA MET A 11 -1.16 -7.35 9.40
C MET A 11 0.20 -6.82 9.87
N ILE A 12 0.79 -5.85 9.17
CA ILE A 12 2.04 -5.21 9.59
C ILE A 12 1.86 -4.58 10.97
N VAL A 13 0.87 -3.70 11.14
CA VAL A 13 0.62 -2.99 12.41
C VAL A 13 0.28 -3.96 13.54
N LYS A 14 -0.48 -5.02 13.24
CA LYS A 14 -0.97 -5.97 14.24
C LYS A 14 0.12 -6.90 14.72
N PHE A 15 1.01 -7.37 13.84
CA PHE A 15 1.92 -8.46 14.17
C PHE A 15 3.38 -8.03 14.27
N VAL A 16 3.85 -7.06 13.49
CA VAL A 16 5.28 -6.71 13.49
C VAL A 16 5.72 -6.24 14.87
N GLY A 17 6.85 -6.80 15.34
CA GLY A 17 7.42 -6.55 16.66
C GLY A 17 6.84 -7.40 17.79
N ARG A 18 5.76 -8.16 17.56
CA ARG A 18 5.26 -9.15 18.53
C ARG A 18 6.13 -10.40 18.53
N ASP A 19 6.15 -11.09 19.66
CA ASP A 19 6.78 -12.40 19.76
C ASP A 19 5.95 -13.44 18.97
N ALA A 20 6.65 -14.17 18.10
CA ALA A 20 6.09 -15.31 17.40
C ALA A 20 5.78 -16.43 18.41
N PRO A 21 4.71 -17.21 18.21
CA PRO A 21 4.22 -18.19 19.19
C PRO A 21 5.06 -19.49 19.20
N PHE A 22 6.39 -19.38 19.13
CA PHE A 22 7.29 -20.51 19.22
C PHE A 22 7.72 -20.75 20.67
N ARG A 23 7.48 -21.95 21.19
CA ARG A 23 7.76 -22.31 22.58
C ARG A 23 9.26 -22.42 22.89
N SER A 24 10.07 -22.68 21.86
CA SER A 24 11.51 -22.96 21.98
C SER A 24 12.39 -21.73 21.76
N CYS A 25 11.93 -20.71 21.05
CA CYS A 25 12.74 -19.56 20.66
C CYS A 25 11.91 -18.28 20.60
N ARG A 26 12.45 -17.18 21.12
CA ARG A 26 11.83 -15.84 21.01
C ARG A 26 12.25 -15.21 19.69
N HIS A 27 11.45 -15.43 18.65
CA HIS A 27 11.57 -14.69 17.40
C HIS A 27 10.53 -13.58 17.38
N LYS A 28 10.88 -12.42 16.86
CA LYS A 28 9.92 -11.36 16.58
C LYS A 28 9.36 -11.52 15.18
N VAL A 29 8.10 -11.14 15.01
CA VAL A 29 7.53 -11.01 13.67
C VAL A 29 8.15 -9.79 13.01
N GLU A 30 8.76 -10.00 11.86
CA GLU A 30 9.31 -8.95 11.00
C GLU A 30 8.37 -8.69 9.83
N THR A 31 8.51 -7.53 9.22
CA THR A 31 7.75 -7.13 8.04
C THR A 31 7.90 -8.12 6.89
N THR A 32 9.09 -8.69 6.72
CA THR A 32 9.43 -9.73 5.74
C THR A 32 8.54 -10.95 5.89
N HIS A 33 8.32 -11.44 7.11
CA HIS A 33 7.43 -12.58 7.37
C HIS A 33 5.98 -12.31 6.93
N ILE A 34 5.50 -11.07 7.06
CA ILE A 34 4.16 -10.69 6.61
C ILE A 34 4.11 -10.63 5.07
N MET A 35 5.15 -10.11 4.42
CA MET A 35 5.22 -10.08 2.96
C MET A 35 5.26 -11.48 2.37
N GLU A 36 6.05 -12.38 2.95
CA GLU A 36 6.11 -13.79 2.57
C GLU A 36 4.74 -14.47 2.74
N ALA A 37 4.08 -14.27 3.89
CA ALA A 37 2.76 -14.84 4.15
C ALA A 37 1.68 -14.37 3.16
N LEU A 38 1.81 -13.14 2.65
CA LEU A 38 0.90 -12.56 1.65
C LEU A 38 1.34 -12.81 0.21
N SER A 39 2.42 -13.59 -0.01
CA SER A 39 3.00 -13.83 -1.34
C SER A 39 3.35 -12.55 -2.10
N ILE A 40 3.83 -11.54 -1.37
CA ILE A 40 4.28 -10.28 -1.92
C ILE A 40 5.78 -10.37 -2.19
N GLU A 41 6.14 -10.44 -3.47
CA GLU A 41 7.55 -10.56 -3.90
C GLU A 41 8.29 -9.22 -3.96
N ASP A 42 7.60 -8.08 -3.83
CA ASP A 42 8.24 -6.77 -3.93
C ASP A 42 8.85 -6.34 -2.59
N PRO A 43 10.19 -6.28 -2.45
CA PRO A 43 10.84 -5.90 -1.20
C PRO A 43 10.57 -4.43 -0.82
N ARG A 44 10.16 -3.58 -1.77
CA ARG A 44 9.77 -2.19 -1.50
C ARG A 44 8.33 -2.03 -1.05
N PHE A 45 7.52 -3.09 -1.16
CA PHE A 45 6.10 -3.05 -0.81
C PHE A 45 5.83 -2.44 0.56
N PRO A 46 6.56 -2.74 1.65
CA PRO A 46 6.20 -2.17 2.95
C PRO A 46 6.35 -0.65 3.02
N VAL A 47 7.42 -0.13 2.42
CA VAL A 47 7.68 1.32 2.33
C VAL A 47 6.64 1.96 1.41
N ASP A 48 6.39 1.33 0.27
CA ASP A 48 5.42 1.80 -0.71
C ASP A 48 3.98 1.73 -0.17
N CYS A 49 3.65 0.74 0.67
CA CYS A 49 2.33 0.54 1.27
C CYS A 49 1.97 1.66 2.24
N ALA A 50 2.89 2.03 3.14
CA ALA A 50 2.70 3.15 4.05
C ALA A 50 2.47 4.46 3.28
N GLU A 51 3.25 4.67 2.21
CA GLU A 51 3.15 5.85 1.37
C GLU A 51 1.84 5.87 0.54
N VAL A 52 1.46 4.74 -0.05
CA VAL A 52 0.18 4.57 -0.76
C VAL A 52 -0.99 4.90 0.17
N LEU A 53 -1.01 4.36 1.38
CA LEU A 53 -2.10 4.62 2.34
C LEU A 53 -2.13 6.07 2.81
N ARG A 54 -0.95 6.68 3.01
CA ARG A 54 -0.85 8.11 3.34
C ARG A 54 -1.44 8.98 2.22
N LEU A 55 -1.06 8.72 0.97
CA LEU A 55 -1.53 9.48 -0.20
C LEU A 55 -3.01 9.20 -0.51
N LEU A 56 -3.49 7.97 -0.29
CA LEU A 56 -4.91 7.63 -0.38
C LEU A 56 -5.77 8.41 0.60
N ARG A 57 -5.32 8.63 1.83
CA ARG A 57 -6.04 9.50 2.80
C ARG A 57 -6.11 10.97 2.36
N LEU A 58 -5.31 11.37 1.38
CA LEU A 58 -5.31 12.71 0.82
C LEU A 58 -6.13 12.80 -0.47
N TYR A 59 -6.06 11.78 -1.33
CA TYR A 59 -6.56 11.81 -2.71
C TYR A 59 -7.60 10.75 -3.08
N GLY A 60 -7.89 9.83 -2.16
CA GLY A 60 -8.91 8.79 -2.30
C GLY A 60 -10.33 9.31 -2.07
N PRO A 61 -11.33 8.40 -1.99
CA PRO A 61 -12.75 8.72 -1.86
C PRO A 61 -13.05 9.62 -0.66
N ASP A 62 -12.37 9.40 0.47
CA ASP A 62 -12.49 10.23 1.67
C ASP A 62 -11.29 11.18 1.86
N GLY A 63 -10.64 11.53 0.76
CA GLY A 63 -9.39 12.30 0.75
C GLY A 63 -9.57 13.72 1.28
N LYS A 64 -8.68 14.15 2.19
CA LYS A 64 -8.71 15.51 2.79
C LYS A 64 -8.36 16.64 1.81
N ARG A 65 -7.83 16.33 0.63
CA ARG A 65 -7.40 17.33 -0.37
C ARG A 65 -8.33 17.34 -1.57
N LEU A 66 -8.12 16.42 -2.50
CA LEU A 66 -8.82 16.37 -3.77
C LEU A 66 -9.10 14.91 -4.12
N GLN A 67 -10.36 14.53 -4.21
CA GLN A 67 -10.76 13.26 -4.80
C GLN A 67 -10.31 13.24 -6.26
N HIS A 68 -9.25 12.50 -6.57
CA HIS A 68 -8.74 12.48 -7.93
C HIS A 68 -9.45 11.36 -8.73
N PRO A 69 -10.14 11.67 -9.85
CA PRO A 69 -10.98 10.70 -10.55
C PRO A 69 -10.21 9.47 -11.01
N LYS A 70 -8.96 9.63 -11.49
CA LYS A 70 -8.09 8.49 -11.85
C LYS A 70 -7.67 7.63 -10.66
N VAL A 71 -7.57 8.22 -9.45
CA VAL A 71 -7.24 7.45 -8.24
C VAL A 71 -8.44 6.58 -7.87
N ILE A 72 -9.66 7.13 -7.95
CA ILE A 72 -10.91 6.39 -7.71
C ILE A 72 -11.11 5.29 -8.77
N GLU A 73 -10.89 5.59 -10.05
CA GLU A 73 -10.96 4.63 -11.15
C GLU A 73 -10.03 3.44 -10.90
N MET A 74 -8.77 3.69 -10.57
CA MET A 74 -7.78 2.65 -10.32
C MET A 74 -8.00 1.90 -9.00
N MET A 75 -8.72 2.49 -8.04
CA MET A 75 -9.14 1.81 -6.82
C MET A 75 -10.27 0.80 -7.06
N ASN A 76 -11.21 1.16 -7.93
CA ASN A 76 -12.37 0.36 -8.32
C ASN A 76 -12.07 -0.57 -9.50
N ASP A 77 -10.84 -0.55 -10.02
CA ASP A 77 -10.39 -1.43 -11.09
C ASP A 77 -10.21 -2.85 -10.56
N ASP A 78 -11.20 -3.69 -10.83
CA ASP A 78 -11.20 -5.13 -10.57
C ASP A 78 -10.76 -5.93 -11.80
N SER A 79 -10.23 -5.28 -12.85
CA SER A 79 -9.73 -5.99 -14.01
C SER A 79 -8.53 -6.88 -13.62
N PRO A 80 -8.44 -8.11 -14.17
CA PRO A 80 -7.29 -8.95 -13.95
C PRO A 80 -6.04 -8.23 -14.50
N PRO A 81 -4.96 -8.12 -13.71
CA PRO A 81 -3.75 -7.47 -14.19
C PRO A 81 -3.23 -8.19 -15.45
N GLU A 82 -2.84 -7.41 -16.45
CA GLU A 82 -2.16 -7.95 -17.63
C GLU A 82 -0.92 -8.77 -17.21
N TYR A 83 -0.51 -9.72 -18.04
CA TYR A 83 0.68 -10.52 -17.79
C TYR A 83 1.91 -9.61 -17.57
N ASN A 84 2.61 -9.75 -16.44
CA ASN A 84 3.69 -8.86 -15.95
C ASN A 84 3.29 -7.44 -15.55
N ALA A 85 2.00 -7.11 -15.45
CA ALA A 85 1.58 -5.83 -14.92
C ALA A 85 2.03 -5.68 -13.46
N LYS A 86 2.53 -4.50 -13.13
CA LYS A 86 2.84 -4.07 -11.75
C LYS A 86 1.80 -3.05 -11.32
N PRO A 87 0.52 -3.44 -11.14
CA PRO A 87 -0.58 -2.52 -10.84
C PRO A 87 -0.27 -1.67 -9.61
N MET A 88 0.40 -2.25 -8.62
CA MET A 88 0.85 -1.60 -7.39
C MET A 88 1.82 -0.45 -7.65
N LYS A 89 2.82 -0.64 -8.52
CA LYS A 89 3.78 0.42 -8.87
C LYS A 89 3.12 1.52 -9.69
N ARG A 90 2.22 1.15 -10.61
CA ARG A 90 1.45 2.13 -11.40
C ARG A 90 0.57 2.99 -10.49
N PHE A 91 -0.06 2.37 -9.50
CA PHE A 91 -0.93 3.06 -8.55
C PHE A 91 -0.16 4.03 -7.65
N LEU A 92 0.98 3.61 -7.08
CA LEU A 92 1.84 4.52 -6.31
C LEU A 92 2.35 5.68 -7.16
N ARG A 93 2.74 5.42 -8.42
CA ARG A 93 3.20 6.48 -9.32
C ARG A 93 2.10 7.52 -9.56
N LEU A 94 0.87 7.07 -9.83
CA LEU A 94 -0.29 7.95 -9.98
C LEU A 94 -0.50 8.82 -8.74
N LEU A 95 -0.49 8.23 -7.54
CA LEU A 95 -0.65 8.97 -6.29
C LEU A 95 0.44 10.04 -6.09
N LYS A 96 1.69 9.73 -6.44
CA LYS A 96 2.82 10.68 -6.38
C LYS A 96 2.69 11.81 -7.40
N GLU A 97 2.27 11.51 -8.63
CA GLU A 97 2.01 12.51 -9.67
C GLU A 97 0.92 13.49 -9.23
N VAL A 98 -0.16 12.98 -8.63
CA VAL A 98 -1.26 13.82 -8.09
C VAL A 98 -0.78 14.69 -6.94
N ASP A 99 0.03 14.16 -6.02
CA ASP A 99 0.61 14.94 -4.91
C ASP A 99 1.55 16.04 -5.41
N GLN A 100 2.39 15.74 -6.41
CA GLN A 100 3.27 16.72 -7.05
C GLN A 100 2.48 17.84 -7.73
N GLN A 101 1.43 17.51 -8.49
CA GLN A 101 0.57 18.51 -9.14
C GLN A 101 -0.09 19.42 -8.11
N TYR A 102 -0.64 18.84 -7.04
CA TYR A 102 -1.27 19.62 -5.97
C TYR A 102 -0.29 20.56 -5.27
N ASN A 103 0.93 20.10 -4.97
CA ASN A 103 1.94 20.92 -4.30
C ASN A 103 2.55 21.97 -5.25
N GLY A 104 2.68 21.66 -6.55
CA GLY A 104 3.18 22.58 -7.57
C GLY A 104 2.21 23.70 -7.95
N GLN A 105 0.90 23.51 -7.75
CA GLN A 105 -0.11 24.58 -7.92
C GLN A 105 -0.20 25.53 -6.72
N ARG A 106 0.51 25.23 -5.62
CA ARG A 106 0.51 26.02 -4.38
C ARG A 106 1.79 26.83 -4.14
N GLY A 107 2.74 26.80 -5.08
CA GLY A 107 3.90 27.69 -5.13
C GLY A 107 3.61 28.89 -6.01
#